data_AF-A0A9D6HEU7-F1
#
_entry.id   AF-A0A9D6HEU7-F1
#
_cell.length_a   1.000
_cell.length_b   1.000
_cell.length_c   1.000
_cell.angle_alpha   90.00
_cell.angle_beta   90.00
_cell.angle_gamma   90.00
#
_symmetry.space_group_name_H-M   'P 1'
#
loop_
_entity.id
_entity.type
_entity.pdbx_description
1 polymer ?
#
loop_
_entity_poly.entity_id
_entity_poly.type
_entity_poly.pdbx_seq_one_letter_code
_entity_poly.pdbx_strand_id
1 'polypeptide(L)'
;MAKRKHQQDNVVQLLRESEDTYVKNVNPVTPSQAQMLEAIDNVPVVFSIGPAGTGKTYLACVKAVEYLLNGQCRKIVITRPALESVGEHLGFLPGSLENKLHPFLRPCIEALTERLSRQRFKKYLEEGVIEFVSFAHMRGRTFNNTFIIADEMQNATPEGMKMLITRIGFNSQVVICGDLTQSDLPKGEVSGLADAMERFRDADLVEFVTFNPDDVVRSEVVSELLECYDEEA
;
A
#
# COMPACT_ATOMS: atom_id res chain seq x y z
N MET A 1 16.35 0.08 -20.31
CA MET A 1 17.00 0.91 -19.26
C MET A 1 16.47 2.34 -19.20
N ALA A 2 16.17 3.00 -20.33
CA ALA A 2 15.67 4.39 -20.35
C ALA A 2 14.32 4.61 -19.61
N LYS A 3 13.37 3.67 -19.69
CA LYS A 3 12.05 3.78 -19.03
C LYS A 3 12.09 3.74 -17.49
N ARG A 4 13.14 3.17 -16.90
CA ARG A 4 13.29 3.05 -15.44
C ARG A 4 13.73 4.36 -14.79
N LYS A 5 14.46 5.18 -15.55
CA LYS A 5 15.01 6.47 -15.10
C LYS A 5 13.92 7.55 -15.02
N HIS A 6 13.05 7.61 -16.04
CA HIS A 6 11.96 8.60 -16.11
C HIS A 6 10.90 8.45 -15.01
N GLN A 7 10.57 7.23 -14.59
CA GLN A 7 9.58 6.99 -13.54
C GLN A 7 10.06 7.49 -12.16
N GLN A 8 11.37 7.48 -11.92
CA GLN A 8 11.98 7.90 -10.65
C GLN A 8 12.22 9.42 -10.59
N ASP A 9 12.54 10.06 -11.72
CA ASP A 9 12.84 11.49 -11.82
C ASP A 9 11.65 12.39 -11.38
N ASN A 10 10.41 11.91 -11.48
CA ASN A 10 9.20 12.68 -11.19
C ASN A 10 8.72 12.57 -9.72
N VAL A 11 8.93 11.44 -9.05
CA VAL A 11 8.67 11.31 -7.60
C VAL A 11 9.57 12.26 -6.80
N VAL A 12 10.77 12.51 -7.30
CA VAL A 12 11.71 13.48 -6.73
C VAL A 12 11.16 14.92 -6.75
N GLN A 13 10.24 15.26 -7.65
CA GLN A 13 9.62 16.60 -7.69
C GLN A 13 8.59 16.81 -6.57
N LEU A 14 7.83 15.78 -6.17
CA LEU A 14 6.91 15.81 -5.01
C LEU A 14 7.62 16.14 -3.69
N LEU A 15 8.87 15.74 -3.58
CA LEU A 15 9.71 16.00 -2.41
C LEU A 15 10.16 17.47 -2.30
N ARG A 16 9.67 18.41 -3.12
CA ARG A 16 10.09 19.81 -3.03
C ARG A 16 9.22 20.68 -2.12
N GLU A 17 8.08 20.18 -1.61
CA GLU A 17 7.04 21.07 -1.05
C GLU A 17 6.61 20.85 0.43
N SER A 18 7.20 19.93 1.19
CA SER A 18 6.86 19.69 2.62
C SER A 18 8.08 19.89 3.53
N GLU A 19 7.89 20.28 4.79
CA GLU A 19 9.01 20.33 5.74
C GLU A 19 9.48 18.90 6.09
N ASP A 20 10.76 18.73 6.44
CA ASP A 20 11.30 17.43 6.89
C ASP A 20 10.71 17.09 8.27
N THR A 21 9.61 16.33 8.31
CA THR A 21 9.08 15.74 9.54
C THR A 21 9.64 14.34 9.70
N TYR A 22 10.70 14.17 10.50
CA TYR A 22 11.23 12.84 10.82
C TYR A 22 10.59 12.32 12.11
N VAL A 23 9.81 11.25 12.01
CA VAL A 23 9.21 10.59 13.20
C VAL A 23 9.96 9.32 13.52
N LYS A 24 10.66 9.35 14.65
CA LYS A 24 11.57 8.27 15.09
C LYS A 24 10.82 6.99 15.49
N ASN A 25 9.67 7.13 16.14
CA ASN A 25 8.86 5.99 16.60
C ASN A 25 7.40 6.21 16.17
N VAL A 26 6.85 5.24 15.44
CA VAL A 26 5.42 5.14 15.17
C VAL A 26 4.92 3.98 16.01
N ASN A 27 4.01 4.25 16.94
CA ASN A 27 3.39 3.23 17.78
C ASN A 27 1.96 2.98 17.31
N PRO A 28 1.45 1.73 17.42
CA PRO A 28 0.04 1.48 17.19
C PRO A 28 -0.80 2.24 18.20
N VAL A 29 -1.88 2.84 17.74
CA VAL A 29 -2.86 3.58 18.56
C VAL A 29 -4.00 2.65 18.98
N THR A 30 -4.33 1.66 18.15
CA THR A 30 -5.43 0.72 18.41
C THR A 30 -4.92 -0.73 18.54
N PRO A 31 -5.70 -1.63 19.18
CA PRO A 31 -5.35 -3.05 19.25
C PRO A 31 -5.19 -3.71 17.88
N SER A 32 -6.06 -3.39 16.91
CA SER A 32 -5.98 -3.94 15.54
C SER A 32 -4.70 -3.49 14.82
N GLN A 33 -4.25 -2.26 15.06
CA GLN A 33 -2.96 -1.78 14.55
C GLN A 33 -1.78 -2.54 15.17
N ALA A 34 -1.84 -2.81 16.48
CA ALA A 34 -0.81 -3.60 17.16
C ALA A 34 -0.78 -5.04 16.62
N GLN A 35 -1.96 -5.66 16.45
CA GLN A 35 -2.09 -6.98 15.86
C GLN A 35 -1.53 -7.04 14.44
N MET A 36 -1.81 -6.03 13.60
CA MET A 36 -1.24 -5.95 12.25
C MET A 36 0.29 -5.93 12.28
N LEU A 37 0.90 -5.13 13.17
CA LEU A 37 2.35 -5.04 13.27
C LEU A 37 2.97 -6.36 13.75
N GLU A 38 2.34 -7.02 14.72
CA GLU A 38 2.74 -8.34 15.22
C GLU A 38 2.62 -9.43 14.15
N ALA A 39 1.49 -9.46 13.42
CA ALA A 39 1.27 -10.39 12.32
C ALA A 39 2.36 -10.27 11.24
N ILE A 40 2.77 -9.04 10.90
CA ILE A 40 3.85 -8.80 9.93
C ILE A 40 5.17 -9.42 10.38
N ASP A 41 5.45 -9.43 11.69
CA ASP A 41 6.66 -10.05 12.26
C ASP A 41 6.58 -11.58 12.30
N ASN A 42 5.38 -12.16 12.35
CA ASN A 42 5.16 -13.58 12.60
C ASN A 42 4.92 -14.42 11.34
N VAL A 43 4.26 -13.87 10.31
CA VAL A 43 3.92 -14.61 9.08
C VAL A 43 4.35 -13.87 7.82
N PRO A 44 4.70 -14.57 6.73
CA PRO A 44 5.21 -13.93 5.52
C PRO A 44 4.17 -13.17 4.70
N VAL A 45 2.87 -13.44 4.90
CA VAL A 45 1.77 -12.79 4.17
C VAL A 45 0.70 -12.34 5.15
N VAL A 46 0.44 -11.03 5.18
CA VAL A 46 -0.60 -10.43 6.02
C VAL A 46 -1.62 -9.73 5.14
N PHE A 47 -2.88 -10.04 5.37
CA PHE A 47 -4.02 -9.32 4.79
C PHE A 47 -4.58 -8.37 5.85
N SER A 48 -4.41 -7.07 5.63
CA SER A 48 -4.98 -6.02 6.47
C SER A 48 -6.22 -5.44 5.81
N ILE A 49 -7.39 -5.73 6.38
CA ILE A 49 -8.68 -5.44 5.75
C ILE A 49 -9.48 -4.51 6.64
N GLY A 50 -10.04 -3.43 6.09
CA GLY A 50 -11.01 -2.61 6.81
C GLY A 50 -11.05 -1.16 6.33
N PRO A 51 -11.77 -0.27 7.02
CA PRO A 51 -12.11 1.07 6.54
C PRO A 51 -10.92 1.96 6.20
N ALA A 52 -11.10 2.91 5.29
CA ALA A 52 -10.14 3.99 5.08
C ALA A 52 -9.91 4.79 6.39
N GLY A 53 -8.66 5.21 6.62
CA GLY A 53 -8.27 5.95 7.83
C GLY A 53 -7.85 5.10 9.03
N THR A 54 -7.93 3.77 8.96
CA THR A 54 -7.46 2.88 10.05
C THR A 54 -5.93 2.69 10.11
N GLY A 55 -5.19 3.29 9.17
CA GLY A 55 -3.72 3.31 9.19
C GLY A 55 -3.03 2.12 8.52
N LYS A 56 -3.77 1.17 7.91
CA LYS A 56 -3.23 -0.07 7.31
C LYS A 56 -2.01 0.16 6.41
N THR A 57 -2.19 0.94 5.34
CA THR A 57 -1.14 1.20 4.35
C THR A 57 0.03 1.98 4.96
N TYR A 58 -0.27 2.95 5.83
CA TYR A 58 0.74 3.73 6.53
C TYR A 58 1.62 2.86 7.42
N LEU A 59 1.03 2.01 8.26
CA LEU A 59 1.75 1.08 9.15
C LEU A 59 2.54 0.04 8.35
N ALA A 60 2.02 -0.43 7.22
CA ALA A 60 2.76 -1.29 6.30
C ALA A 60 4.03 -0.59 5.77
N CYS A 61 3.94 0.69 5.38
CA CYS A 61 5.10 1.48 4.96
C CYS A 61 6.12 1.67 6.09
N VAL A 62 5.65 1.98 7.29
CA VAL A 62 6.50 2.14 8.48
C VAL A 62 7.29 0.86 8.75
N LYS A 63 6.61 -0.29 8.74
CA LYS A 63 7.22 -1.60 9.01
C LYS A 63 8.15 -2.03 7.88
N ALA A 64 7.82 -1.71 6.63
CA ALA A 64 8.70 -1.95 5.49
C ALA A 64 10.05 -1.21 5.62
N VAL A 65 10.01 0.05 6.07
CA VAL A 65 11.24 0.82 6.35
C VAL A 65 12.02 0.20 7.49
N GLU A 66 11.36 -0.21 8.58
CA GLU A 66 12.01 -0.91 9.69
C GLU A 66 12.75 -2.17 9.22
N TYR A 67 12.08 -3.02 8.42
CA TYR A 67 12.70 -4.22 7.84
C TYR A 67 13.91 -3.89 6.97
N LEU A 68 13.81 -2.82 6.16
CA LEU A 68 14.90 -2.37 5.30
C LEU A 68 16.10 -1.88 6.12
N LEU A 69 15.85 -1.10 7.17
CA LEU A 69 16.90 -0.53 8.03
C LEU A 69 17.59 -1.60 8.90
N ASN A 70 16.84 -2.61 9.33
CA ASN A 70 17.34 -3.76 10.09
C ASN A 70 17.99 -4.83 9.20
N GLY A 71 17.98 -4.66 7.87
CA GLY A 71 18.56 -5.62 6.93
C GLY A 71 17.75 -6.90 6.74
N GLN A 72 16.50 -6.95 7.22
CA GLN A 72 15.57 -8.07 7.04
C GLN A 72 15.08 -8.16 5.59
N CYS A 73 14.99 -7.03 4.89
CA CYS A 73 14.77 -6.99 3.45
C CYS A 73 15.81 -6.09 2.76
N ARG A 74 15.97 -6.26 1.44
CA ARG A 74 16.88 -5.45 0.62
C ARG A 74 16.14 -4.43 -0.24
N LYS A 75 14.82 -4.56 -0.33
CA LYS A 75 13.99 -3.79 -1.25
C LYS A 75 12.57 -3.64 -0.70
N ILE A 76 11.98 -2.47 -0.93
CA ILE A 76 10.55 -2.23 -0.72
C ILE A 76 9.90 -2.06 -2.10
N VAL A 77 8.82 -2.79 -2.35
CA VAL A 77 8.00 -2.68 -3.57
C VAL A 77 6.60 -2.30 -3.17
N ILE A 78 6.09 -1.22 -3.75
CA ILE A 78 4.71 -0.78 -3.58
C ILE A 78 3.96 -0.97 -4.89
N THR A 79 2.79 -1.58 -4.82
CA THR A 79 1.91 -1.79 -5.97
C THR A 79 0.47 -1.51 -5.61
N ARG A 80 -0.33 -1.17 -6.62
CA ARG A 80 -1.77 -0.91 -6.51
C ARG A 80 -2.44 -1.35 -7.82
N PRO A 81 -3.58 -2.07 -7.79
CA PRO A 81 -4.35 -2.40 -9.00
C PRO A 81 -4.72 -1.13 -9.77
N ALA A 82 -4.73 -1.21 -11.09
CA ALA A 82 -5.23 -0.11 -11.91
C ALA A 82 -6.76 -0.08 -11.82
N LEU A 83 -7.32 1.08 -11.49
CA LEU A 83 -8.76 1.30 -11.60
C LEU A 83 -9.09 1.61 -13.07
N GLU A 84 -9.97 0.81 -13.67
CA GLU A 84 -10.49 1.09 -15.02
C GLU A 84 -11.68 2.07 -14.98
N SER A 85 -12.07 2.59 -13.81
CA SER A 85 -13.41 3.16 -13.60
C SER A 85 -13.49 4.59 -13.06
N VAL A 86 -12.40 5.36 -13.02
CA VAL A 86 -12.58 6.82 -13.08
C VAL A 86 -12.98 7.11 -14.53
N GLY A 87 -14.17 7.66 -14.78
CA GLY A 87 -14.74 7.93 -16.11
C GLY A 87 -13.91 8.82 -17.06
N GLU A 88 -12.64 9.07 -16.73
CA GLU A 88 -11.62 9.37 -17.71
C GLU A 88 -11.13 8.05 -18.30
N HIS A 89 -11.49 7.80 -19.56
CA HIS A 89 -10.64 6.95 -20.39
C HIS A 89 -9.18 7.31 -20.07
N LEU A 90 -8.38 6.32 -19.65
CA LEU A 90 -6.95 6.46 -19.35
C LEU A 90 -6.13 7.04 -20.53
N GLY A 91 -6.79 7.49 -21.60
CA GLY A 91 -6.30 8.22 -22.76
C GLY A 91 -6.30 9.76 -22.68
N PHE A 92 -6.88 10.45 -21.67
CA PHE A 92 -7.08 11.92 -21.80
C PHE A 92 -6.52 12.88 -20.73
N LEU A 93 -5.69 12.44 -19.77
CA LEU A 93 -4.80 13.41 -19.09
C LEU A 93 -3.55 13.65 -19.97
N PRO A 94 -3.26 14.89 -20.42
CA PRO A 94 -2.05 15.20 -21.15
C PRO A 94 -0.82 15.01 -20.23
N GLY A 95 0.09 14.12 -20.62
CA GLY A 95 1.25 13.74 -19.81
C GLY A 95 1.70 12.30 -20.05
N SER A 96 2.90 11.94 -19.58
CA SER A 96 3.34 10.53 -19.60
C SER A 96 2.38 9.68 -18.74
N LEU A 97 2.35 8.36 -18.95
CA LEU A 97 1.58 7.39 -18.14
C LEU A 97 1.79 7.58 -16.61
N GLU A 98 2.90 8.24 -16.23
CA GLU A 98 3.33 8.55 -14.88
C GLU A 98 2.58 9.74 -14.25
N ASN A 99 2.08 10.71 -15.01
CA ASN A 99 1.21 11.78 -14.50
C ASN A 99 -0.13 11.23 -13.98
N LYS A 100 -0.51 10.02 -14.43
CA LYS A 100 -1.78 9.36 -14.09
C LYS A 100 -1.68 8.48 -12.83
N LEU A 101 -0.48 8.06 -12.44
CA LEU A 101 -0.24 7.23 -11.24
C LEU A 101 0.02 8.06 -9.96
N HIS A 102 0.17 9.37 -10.13
CA HIS A 102 0.75 10.30 -9.16
C HIS A 102 -0.09 10.55 -7.90
N PRO A 103 -1.44 10.68 -7.94
CA PRO A 103 -2.22 10.96 -6.74
C PRO A 103 -2.31 9.76 -5.77
N PHE A 104 -2.40 8.54 -6.31
CA PHE A 104 -2.72 7.34 -5.53
C PHE A 104 -1.55 6.80 -4.70
N LEU A 105 -0.31 7.21 -5.01
CA LEU A 105 0.90 6.77 -4.31
C LEU A 105 1.37 7.77 -3.25
N ARG A 106 0.74 8.95 -3.20
CA ARG A 106 1.14 10.03 -2.29
C ARG A 106 1.16 9.63 -0.81
N PRO A 107 0.15 8.92 -0.27
CA PRO A 107 0.17 8.50 1.13
C PRO A 107 1.37 7.59 1.47
N CYS A 108 1.74 6.68 0.56
CA CYS A 108 2.92 5.84 0.72
C CYS A 108 4.22 6.66 0.68
N ILE A 109 4.33 7.62 -0.25
CA ILE A 109 5.51 8.50 -0.35
C ILE A 109 5.68 9.32 0.94
N GLU A 110 4.59 9.87 1.47
CA GLU A 110 4.60 10.62 2.72
C GLU A 110 5.08 9.76 3.89
N ALA A 111 4.50 8.56 4.07
CA ALA A 111 4.90 7.62 5.12
C ALA A 111 6.39 7.19 5.03
N LEU A 112 6.87 6.87 3.81
CA LEU A 112 8.25 6.47 3.60
C LEU A 112 9.23 7.63 3.83
N THR A 113 8.85 8.83 3.43
CA THR A 113 9.66 10.05 3.58
C THR A 113 9.79 10.43 5.06
N GLU A 114 8.70 10.34 5.82
CA GLU A 114 8.67 10.58 7.27
C GLU A 114 9.64 9.66 8.02
N ARG A 115 9.80 8.42 7.54
CA ARG A 115 10.65 7.40 8.18
C ARG A 115 12.11 7.40 7.71
N LEU A 116 12.39 7.87 6.50
CA LEU A 116 13.74 7.82 5.91
C LEU A 116 14.45 9.17 5.85
N SER A 117 13.72 10.29 6.01
CA SER A 117 14.09 11.62 5.50
C SER A 117 14.03 11.71 3.97
N ARG A 118 13.76 12.92 3.45
CA ARG A 118 13.64 13.17 2.00
C ARG A 118 14.88 12.78 1.22
N GLN A 119 16.05 13.14 1.73
CA GLN A 119 17.32 12.87 1.06
C GLN A 119 17.58 11.37 0.91
N ARG A 120 17.30 10.59 1.96
CA ARG A 120 17.51 9.14 1.94
C ARG A 120 16.46 8.43 1.09
N PHE A 121 15.19 8.83 1.20
CA PHE A 121 14.12 8.29 0.37
C PHE A 121 14.42 8.49 -1.12
N LYS A 122 14.81 9.71 -1.53
CA LYS A 122 15.25 10.00 -2.89
C LYS A 122 16.39 9.10 -3.35
N LYS A 123 17.43 8.96 -2.53
CA LYS A 123 18.57 8.08 -2.83
C LYS A 123 18.13 6.63 -3.03
N TYR A 124 17.30 6.10 -2.12
CA TYR A 124 16.78 4.73 -2.22
C TYR A 124 15.85 4.51 -3.41
N LEU A 125 15.12 5.53 -3.81
CA LEU A 125 14.35 5.50 -5.03
C LEU A 125 15.27 5.41 -6.26
N GLU A 126 16.26 6.30 -6.38
CA GLU A 126 17.23 6.31 -7.49
C GLU A 126 18.04 5.01 -7.59
N GLU A 127 18.41 4.41 -6.46
CA GLU A 127 19.12 3.13 -6.38
C GLU A 127 18.21 1.91 -6.65
N GLY A 128 16.89 2.11 -6.72
CA GLY A 128 15.90 1.03 -6.88
C GLY A 128 15.77 0.12 -5.66
N VAL A 129 16.14 0.64 -4.47
CA VAL A 129 15.88 0.02 -3.16
C VAL A 129 14.40 0.19 -2.79
N ILE A 130 13.78 1.29 -3.21
CA ILE A 130 12.32 1.48 -3.15
C ILE A 130 11.82 1.54 -4.59
N GLU A 131 10.81 0.74 -4.94
CA GLU A 131 10.20 0.74 -6.27
C GLU A 131 8.67 0.86 -6.15
N PHE A 132 8.09 1.83 -6.86
CA PHE A 132 6.66 1.87 -7.14
C PHE A 132 6.41 1.17 -8.47
N VAL A 133 5.71 0.03 -8.42
CA VAL A 133 5.51 -0.85 -9.57
C VAL A 133 4.02 -0.92 -9.87
N SER A 134 3.62 -0.59 -11.09
CA SER A 134 2.23 -0.82 -11.50
C SER A 134 1.92 -2.32 -11.44
N PHE A 135 0.69 -2.66 -11.09
CA PHE A 135 0.30 -4.05 -10.89
C PHE A 135 0.61 -4.95 -12.10
N ALA A 136 0.35 -4.45 -13.32
CA ALA A 136 0.68 -5.15 -14.56
C ALA A 136 2.20 -5.39 -14.75
N HIS A 137 3.06 -4.48 -14.30
CA HIS A 137 4.52 -4.63 -14.40
C HIS A 137 5.11 -5.61 -13.38
N MET A 138 4.30 -6.15 -12.46
CA MET A 138 4.74 -7.26 -11.62
C MET A 138 4.82 -8.58 -12.39
N ARG A 139 4.07 -8.71 -13.51
CA ARG A 139 4.02 -9.92 -14.31
C ARG A 139 5.42 -10.33 -14.79
N GLY A 140 5.76 -11.61 -14.62
CA GLY A 140 7.05 -12.16 -15.03
C GLY A 140 8.22 -11.78 -14.13
N ARG A 141 8.00 -11.05 -13.02
CA ARG A 141 9.02 -10.78 -12.00
C ARG A 141 8.91 -11.77 -10.85
N THR A 142 10.01 -11.99 -10.15
CA THR A 142 10.01 -12.66 -8.85
C THR A 142 10.77 -11.75 -7.88
N PHE A 143 10.15 -11.48 -6.74
CA PHE A 143 10.67 -10.54 -5.75
C PHE A 143 11.23 -11.33 -4.57
N ASN A 144 12.55 -11.48 -4.54
CA ASN A 144 13.28 -12.12 -3.42
C ASN A 144 13.82 -11.05 -2.48
N ASN A 145 13.91 -11.35 -1.18
CA ASN A 145 14.41 -10.43 -0.14
C ASN A 145 13.71 -9.06 -0.19
N THR A 146 12.41 -9.05 -0.45
CA THR A 146 11.63 -7.85 -0.75
C THR A 146 10.46 -7.73 0.23
N PHE A 147 10.23 -6.54 0.77
CA PHE A 147 9.00 -6.19 1.45
C PHE A 147 8.02 -5.62 0.41
N ILE A 148 6.90 -6.31 0.18
CA ILE A 148 5.90 -5.95 -0.82
C ILE A 148 4.67 -5.39 -0.11
N ILE A 149 4.27 -4.17 -0.47
CA ILE A 149 3.02 -3.55 -0.05
C ILE A 149 2.11 -3.53 -1.26
N ALA A 150 1.00 -4.27 -1.19
CA ALA A 150 -0.04 -4.27 -2.20
C ALA A 150 -1.25 -3.54 -1.64
N ASP A 151 -1.45 -2.31 -2.11
CA ASP A 151 -2.47 -1.40 -1.60
C ASP A 151 -3.73 -1.45 -2.46
N GLU A 152 -4.87 -1.19 -1.82
CA GLU A 152 -6.20 -1.08 -2.45
C GLU A 152 -6.58 -2.33 -3.24
N MET A 153 -6.29 -3.47 -2.63
CA MET A 153 -6.41 -4.79 -3.25
C MET A 153 -7.85 -5.30 -3.36
N GLN A 154 -8.83 -4.59 -2.78
CA GLN A 154 -10.24 -4.81 -3.09
C GLN A 154 -10.57 -4.61 -4.58
N ASN A 155 -9.70 -3.88 -5.29
CA ASN A 155 -9.81 -3.56 -6.71
C ASN A 155 -9.03 -4.53 -7.62
N ALA A 156 -8.46 -5.61 -7.06
CA ALA A 156 -7.89 -6.69 -7.86
C ALA A 156 -8.97 -7.75 -8.14
N THR A 157 -8.92 -8.38 -9.32
CA THR A 157 -9.68 -9.62 -9.58
C THR A 157 -8.98 -10.82 -8.94
N PRO A 158 -9.62 -12.00 -8.84
CA PRO A 158 -8.98 -13.24 -8.38
C PRO A 158 -7.74 -13.61 -9.20
N GLU A 159 -7.75 -13.40 -10.51
CA GLU A 159 -6.59 -13.59 -11.38
C GLU A 159 -5.47 -12.61 -11.04
N GLY A 160 -5.83 -11.36 -10.74
CA GLY A 160 -4.90 -10.34 -10.27
C GLY A 160 -4.23 -10.75 -8.96
N MET A 161 -5.01 -11.17 -7.97
CA MET A 161 -4.51 -11.65 -6.68
C MET A 161 -3.58 -12.86 -6.87
N LYS A 162 -3.99 -13.85 -7.67
CA LYS A 162 -3.15 -15.00 -8.03
C LYS A 162 -1.85 -14.57 -8.72
N MET A 163 -1.93 -13.58 -9.62
CA MET A 163 -0.75 -13.02 -10.27
C MET A 163 0.23 -12.49 -9.24
N LEU A 164 -0.22 -11.63 -8.31
CA LEU A 164 0.60 -11.07 -7.22
C LEU A 164 1.27 -12.17 -6.40
N ILE A 165 0.50 -13.16 -5.92
CA ILE A 165 1.00 -14.25 -5.07
C ILE A 165 2.11 -15.04 -5.78
N THR A 166 1.97 -15.31 -7.09
CA THR A 166 3.02 -16.02 -7.84
C THR A 166 4.31 -15.21 -8.06
N ARG A 167 4.34 -13.92 -7.70
CA ARG A 167 5.57 -13.10 -7.77
C ARG A 167 6.35 -13.09 -6.46
N ILE A 168 5.79 -13.62 -5.38
CA ILE A 168 6.44 -13.70 -4.07
C ILE A 168 7.61 -14.67 -4.17
N GLY A 169 8.81 -14.16 -3.94
CA GLY A 169 10.06 -14.93 -3.92
C GLY A 169 10.50 -15.28 -2.50
N PHE A 170 11.69 -15.88 -2.39
CA PHE A 170 12.28 -16.26 -1.12
C PHE A 170 12.58 -15.06 -0.23
N ASN A 171 12.42 -15.25 1.09
CA ASN A 171 12.68 -14.25 2.14
C ASN A 171 11.97 -12.92 1.90
N SER A 172 10.74 -12.96 1.38
CA SER A 172 9.94 -11.78 1.13
C SER A 172 8.78 -11.69 2.11
N GLN A 173 8.49 -10.47 2.55
CA GLN A 173 7.35 -10.14 3.39
C GLN A 173 6.30 -9.46 2.52
N VAL A 174 5.03 -9.82 2.68
CA VAL A 174 3.95 -9.25 1.88
C VAL A 174 2.85 -8.75 2.79
N VAL A 175 2.43 -7.50 2.57
CA VAL A 175 1.30 -6.89 3.25
C VAL A 175 0.30 -6.44 2.20
N ILE A 176 -0.89 -7.02 2.25
CA ILE A 176 -2.00 -6.79 1.33
C ILE A 176 -3.02 -5.94 2.08
N CYS A 177 -3.18 -4.68 1.68
CA CYS A 177 -4.12 -3.74 2.28
C CYS A 177 -5.35 -3.58 1.39
N GLY A 178 -6.54 -3.51 1.99
CA GLY A 178 -7.76 -3.17 1.25
C GLY A 178 -8.97 -2.91 2.13
N ASP A 179 -10.03 -2.44 1.50
CA ASP A 179 -11.34 -2.19 2.11
C ASP A 179 -12.42 -2.83 1.24
N LEU A 180 -13.02 -3.93 1.69
CA LEU A 180 -14.05 -4.63 0.93
C LEU A 180 -15.32 -3.79 0.68
N THR A 181 -15.55 -2.73 1.47
CA THR A 181 -16.70 -1.84 1.30
C THR A 181 -16.50 -0.80 0.18
N GLN A 182 -15.26 -0.63 -0.29
CA GLN A 182 -14.86 0.37 -1.30
C GLN A 182 -14.32 -0.30 -2.57
N SER A 183 -14.97 -1.38 -3.02
CA SER A 183 -14.59 -2.01 -4.29
C SER A 183 -15.14 -1.20 -5.47
N ASP A 184 -14.23 -0.78 -6.34
CA ASP A 184 -14.51 -0.07 -7.59
C ASP A 184 -14.65 -1.03 -8.79
N LEU A 185 -14.66 -2.34 -8.54
CA LEU A 185 -14.84 -3.32 -9.61
C LEU A 185 -16.23 -3.19 -10.26
N PRO A 186 -16.38 -3.52 -11.55
CA PRO A 186 -17.67 -3.56 -12.21
C PRO A 186 -18.68 -4.40 -11.43
N LYS A 187 -19.93 -3.92 -11.37
CA LYS A 187 -20.98 -4.57 -10.58
C LYS A 187 -21.14 -6.04 -10.98
N GLY A 188 -21.01 -6.93 -10.00
CA GLY A 188 -21.12 -8.38 -10.19
C GLY A 188 -19.78 -9.10 -10.38
N GLU A 189 -18.66 -8.36 -10.49
CA GLU A 189 -17.33 -8.96 -10.40
C GLU A 189 -16.98 -9.29 -8.95
N VAL A 190 -16.27 -10.41 -8.78
CA VAL A 190 -15.78 -10.87 -7.48
C VAL A 190 -14.46 -10.17 -7.18
N SER A 191 -14.36 -9.57 -5.99
CA SER A 191 -13.07 -9.05 -5.52
C SER A 191 -12.10 -10.19 -5.24
N GLY A 192 -10.88 -10.07 -5.78
CA GLY A 192 -9.77 -10.97 -5.49
C GLY A 192 -9.35 -10.94 -4.02
N LEU A 193 -9.62 -9.86 -3.30
CA LEU A 193 -9.43 -9.78 -1.85
C LEU A 193 -10.43 -10.69 -1.12
N ALA A 194 -11.72 -10.62 -1.47
CA ALA A 194 -12.76 -11.47 -0.90
C ALA A 194 -12.52 -12.96 -1.22
N ASP A 195 -12.19 -13.27 -2.48
CA ASP A 195 -11.84 -14.63 -2.91
C ASP A 195 -10.62 -15.18 -2.16
N ALA A 196 -9.58 -14.36 -1.92
CA ALA A 196 -8.41 -14.77 -1.15
C ALA A 196 -8.73 -15.09 0.32
N MET A 197 -9.63 -14.33 0.96
CA MET A 197 -10.05 -14.59 2.34
C MET A 197 -10.72 -15.96 2.49
N GLU A 198 -11.48 -16.40 1.48
CA GLU A 198 -12.08 -17.73 1.49
C GLU A 198 -11.05 -18.82 1.20
N ARG A 199 -10.17 -18.60 0.22
CA ARG A 199 -9.18 -19.61 -0.22
C ARG A 199 -8.06 -19.86 0.78
N PHE A 200 -7.61 -18.83 1.49
CA PHE A 200 -6.44 -18.92 2.38
C PHE A 200 -6.81 -18.92 3.86
N ARG A 201 -8.09 -19.12 4.20
CA ARG A 201 -8.57 -19.15 5.59
C ARG A 201 -7.77 -20.08 6.49
N ASP A 202 -7.39 -21.24 5.99
CA ASP A 202 -6.70 -22.29 6.75
C ASP A 202 -5.19 -22.38 6.39
N ALA A 203 -4.63 -21.34 5.77
CA ALA A 203 -3.23 -21.32 5.37
C ALA A 203 -2.32 -20.81 6.50
N ASP A 204 -1.45 -21.67 7.05
CA ASP A 204 -0.55 -21.34 8.17
C ASP A 204 0.41 -20.16 7.93
N LEU A 205 0.66 -19.81 6.66
CA LEU A 205 1.57 -18.74 6.25
C LEU A 205 0.87 -17.39 6.03
N VAL A 206 -0.44 -17.34 6.28
CA VAL A 206 -1.29 -16.20 6.01
C VAL A 206 -2.02 -15.80 7.29
N GLU A 207 -1.98 -14.52 7.61
CA GLU A 207 -2.80 -13.96 8.69
C GLU A 207 -3.72 -12.87 8.15
N PHE A 208 -4.98 -12.88 8.61
CA PHE A 208 -5.97 -11.87 8.30
C PHE A 208 -6.19 -10.99 9.53
N VAL A 209 -5.91 -9.70 9.39
CA VAL A 209 -6.14 -8.69 10.42
C VAL A 209 -7.24 -7.76 9.93
N THR A 210 -8.38 -7.81 10.63
CA THR A 210 -9.57 -7.02 10.30
C THR A 210 -9.62 -5.78 11.18
N PHE A 211 -9.78 -4.62 10.57
CA PHE A 211 -9.98 -3.33 11.20
C PHE A 211 -11.46 -2.96 11.16
N ASN A 212 -11.94 -2.35 12.23
CA ASN A 212 -13.31 -1.86 12.35
C ASN A 212 -13.36 -0.33 12.21
N PRO A 213 -14.55 0.27 12.02
CA PRO A 213 -14.70 1.73 12.02
C PRO A 213 -14.14 2.41 13.27
N ASP A 214 -14.20 1.74 14.43
CA ASP A 214 -13.63 2.24 15.69
C ASP A 214 -12.10 2.30 15.69
N ASP A 215 -11.43 1.63 14.75
CA ASP A 215 -9.98 1.72 14.56
C ASP A 215 -9.56 2.99 13.78
N VAL A 216 -10.52 3.79 13.33
CA VAL A 216 -10.23 4.99 12.56
C VAL A 216 -9.78 6.10 13.51
N VAL A 217 -8.50 6.43 13.44
CA VAL A 217 -7.91 7.51 14.24
C VAL A 217 -8.06 8.83 13.47
N ARG A 218 -9.05 9.62 13.85
CA ARG A 218 -9.30 10.98 13.32
C ARG A 218 -9.00 12.02 14.38
N SER A 219 -8.74 13.25 13.95
CA SER A 219 -8.74 14.38 14.87
C SER A 219 -10.16 14.63 15.40
N GLU A 220 -10.24 15.22 16.58
CA GLU A 220 -11.51 15.62 17.22
C GLU A 220 -12.35 16.50 16.28
N VAL A 221 -11.70 17.46 15.62
CA VAL A 221 -12.33 18.34 14.61
C VAL A 221 -12.98 17.56 13.47
N VAL A 222 -12.29 16.55 12.90
CA VAL A 222 -12.86 15.79 11.78
C VAL A 222 -14.03 14.93 12.25
N SER A 223 -13.97 14.42 13.47
CA SER A 223 -15.06 13.61 14.04
C SER A 223 -16.31 14.46 14.26
N GLU A 224 -16.16 15.63 14.90
CA GLU A 224 -17.26 16.59 15.13
C GLU A 224 -17.87 17.07 13.81
N LEU A 225 -17.05 17.36 12.80
CA LEU A 225 -17.57 17.79 11.49
C LEU A 225 -18.32 16.67 10.75
N LEU A 226 -17.90 15.40 10.88
CA LEU A 226 -18.60 14.27 10.25
C LEU A 226 -19.94 13.99 10.91
N GLU A 227 -20.04 14.14 12.23
CA GLU A 227 -21.32 14.02 12.96
C GLU A 227 -22.36 15.01 12.41
N CYS A 228 -21.95 16.23 12.06
CA CYS A 228 -22.85 17.21 11.41
C CYS A 228 -23.38 16.76 10.04
N TYR A 229 -22.65 15.92 9.30
CA TYR A 229 -23.12 15.38 8.02
C TYR A 229 -24.01 14.14 8.21
N ASP A 230 -23.76 13.34 9.24
CA ASP A 230 -24.53 12.12 9.54
C ASP A 230 -25.92 12.43 10.13
N GLU A 231 -26.12 13.60 10.75
CA GLU A 231 -27.43 14.06 11.25
C GLU A 231 -28.43 14.44 10.13
N GLU A 232 -27.99 14.62 8.89
CA GLU A 232 -28.86 14.97 7.74
C GLU A 232 -29.29 13.76 6.87
N ALA A 233 -28.99 12.52 7.29
CA ALA A 233 -29.26 11.29 6.52
C ALA A 233 -30.44 10.44 7.04
#